data_AF-A0A084Q885-F1
#
_entry.id   AF-A0A084Q885-F1
#
_cell.length_a   1.000
_cell.length_b   1.000
_cell.length_c   1.000
_cell.angle_alpha   90.00
_cell.angle_beta   90.00
_cell.angle_gamma   90.00
#
_symmetry.space_group_name_H-M   'P 1'
#
loop_
_entity.id
_entity.type
_entity.pdbx_description
1 polymer ?
#
loop_
_entity_poly.entity_id
_entity_poly.type
_entity_poly.pdbx_seq_one_letter_code
_entity_poly.pdbx_strand_id
1 'polypeptide(L)'
;MEDIIIVGGVNDANNELFIRTDHYQQEQDNDITRRPDFEPIEDRGPVFILMEPEQHPACIEPLPASPVDLFREFVPVSLVEKWISYTNEAPELPRGPGPGSRNNSNYHKEPSQRGLRWTPTIAAEIYLWLAMQVYIGLHRETCL
;
A
#
# COMPACT_ATOMS: atom_id res chain seq x y z
N MET A 1 28.91 17.13 5.99
CA MET A 1 27.91 17.91 5.25
C MET A 1 26.72 17.00 5.11
N GLU A 2 25.62 17.36 5.76
CA GLU A 2 24.41 16.54 5.84
C GLU A 2 23.53 16.96 4.67
N ASP A 3 23.40 16.10 3.66
CA ASP A 3 22.59 16.40 2.48
C ASP A 3 21.12 16.14 2.80
N ILE A 4 20.42 17.21 3.19
CA ILE A 4 18.98 17.23 3.43
C ILE A 4 18.28 17.33 2.08
N ILE A 5 17.56 16.27 1.69
CA ILE A 5 16.67 16.29 0.53
C ILE A 5 15.29 16.77 1.00
N ILE A 6 14.84 17.92 0.50
CA ILE A 6 13.47 18.40 0.72
C ILE A 6 12.57 17.73 -0.32
N VAL A 7 11.79 16.73 0.12
CA VAL A 7 10.73 16.13 -0.69
C VAL A 7 9.52 17.05 -0.67
N GLY A 8 9.18 17.63 -1.84
CA GLY A 8 7.99 18.46 -2.02
C GLY A 8 6.72 17.62 -1.89
N GLY A 9 5.98 17.82 -0.80
CA GLY A 9 4.73 17.12 -0.51
C GLY A 9 4.55 16.83 0.98
N VAL A 10 4.83 17.80 1.85
CA VAL A 10 4.74 17.62 3.30
C VAL A 10 3.31 17.92 3.76
N ASN A 11 2.60 16.88 4.21
CA ASN A 11 1.50 17.03 5.15
C ASN A 11 2.12 17.39 6.53
N ASP A 12 1.62 18.41 7.22
CA ASP A 12 2.18 19.00 8.46
C ASP A 12 2.40 18.00 9.62
N ALA A 13 1.95 16.75 9.47
CA ALA A 13 2.14 15.66 10.44
C ALA A 13 3.48 14.91 10.32
N ASN A 14 4.32 15.17 9.31
CA ASN A 14 5.51 14.34 9.00
C ASN A 14 6.87 15.01 9.22
N ASN A 15 6.94 16.09 10.01
CA ASN A 15 8.19 16.85 10.22
C ASN A 15 9.29 16.12 11.04
N GLU A 16 9.08 14.88 11.49
CA GLU A 16 10.02 14.17 12.37
C GLU A 16 10.49 12.81 11.85
N LEU A 17 10.26 12.47 10.57
CA LEU A 17 10.88 11.28 10.00
C LEU A 17 12.31 11.61 9.54
N PHE A 18 13.25 11.66 10.48
CA PHE A 18 14.68 11.76 10.18
C PHE A 18 15.14 10.44 9.55
N ILE A 19 15.01 10.32 8.23
CA ILE A 19 15.66 9.25 7.48
C ILE A 19 17.15 9.56 7.49
N ARG A 20 17.91 8.82 8.29
CA ARG A 20 19.37 8.90 8.33
C ARG A 20 19.94 8.34 7.03
N THR A 21 20.49 9.20 6.17
CA THR A 21 21.05 8.83 4.87
C THR A 21 22.55 8.50 4.89
N ASP A 22 23.16 8.47 6.07
CA ASP A 22 24.61 8.29 6.29
C ASP A 22 25.11 6.86 6.03
N HIS A 23 24.19 5.89 5.93
CA HIS A 23 24.49 4.48 5.68
C HIS A 23 23.81 3.97 4.42
N TYR A 24 23.95 4.70 3.30
CA TYR A 24 23.38 4.30 2.01
C TYR A 24 24.38 4.51 0.89
N GLN A 25 24.65 3.45 0.13
CA GLN A 25 25.48 3.48 -1.06
C GLN A 25 24.57 3.44 -2.29
N GLN A 26 24.78 4.43 -3.17
CA GLN A 26 24.16 4.46 -4.49
C GLN A 26 25.02 3.61 -5.44
N GLU A 27 24.46 2.53 -6.01
CA GLU A 27 25.23 1.60 -6.85
C GLU A 27 25.52 2.20 -8.25
N GLN A 28 24.66 3.08 -8.75
CA GLN A 28 24.81 3.79 -10.04
C GLN A 28 24.23 5.20 -9.97
N ASP A 29 24.81 6.14 -10.73
CA ASP A 29 24.41 7.56 -10.74
C ASP A 29 22.93 7.80 -11.06
N ASN A 30 22.27 6.87 -11.77
CA ASN A 30 20.85 6.94 -12.14
C ASN A 30 19.93 6.05 -11.28
N ASP A 31 20.47 5.37 -10.25
CA ASP A 31 19.66 4.52 -9.39
C ASP A 31 18.90 5.35 -8.35
N ILE A 32 17.57 5.27 -8.38
CA ILE A 32 16.70 5.87 -7.37
C ILE A 32 16.63 5.03 -6.09
N THR A 33 17.09 3.78 -6.16
CA THR A 33 17.17 2.85 -5.03
C THR A 33 18.57 2.91 -4.46
N ARG A 34 18.71 3.31 -3.18
CA ARG A 34 20.00 3.24 -2.49
C ARG A 34 20.05 2.02 -1.60
N ARG A 35 21.13 1.26 -1.68
CA ARG A 35 21.35 0.10 -0.82
C ARG A 35 21.88 0.57 0.53
N PRO A 36 21.44 0.00 1.65
CA PRO A 36 22.07 0.26 2.94
C PRO A 36 23.54 -0.14 2.94
N ASP A 37 24.42 0.78 3.34
CA ASP A 37 25.86 0.60 3.51
C ASP A 37 26.16 0.12 4.93
N PHE A 38 25.69 -1.09 5.23
CA PHE A 38 26.04 -1.80 6.46
C PHE A 38 26.89 -3.00 6.10
N GLU A 39 27.87 -3.31 6.95
CA GLU A 39 28.57 -4.59 6.84
C GLU A 39 27.54 -5.73 6.89
N PRO A 40 27.64 -6.73 5.98
CA PRO A 40 26.78 -7.89 6.03
C PRO A 40 26.83 -8.51 7.43
N ILE A 41 25.66 -8.75 8.01
CA ILE A 41 25.58 -9.44 9.29
C ILE A 41 26.15 -10.86 9.09
N GLU A 42 27.16 -11.23 9.88
CA GLU A 42 27.78 -12.57 9.84
C GLU A 42 26.80 -13.69 10.25
N ASP A 43 25.70 -13.31 10.91
CA ASP A 43 24.61 -14.20 11.27
C ASP A 43 23.93 -14.74 10.01
N ARG A 44 24.10 -16.03 9.78
CA ARG A 44 23.44 -16.77 8.71
C ARG A 44 22.51 -17.76 9.38
N GLY A 45 21.29 -17.85 8.87
CA GLY A 45 20.41 -18.96 9.22
C GLY A 45 21.15 -20.29 9.04
N PRO A 46 20.96 -21.27 9.92
CA PRO A 46 21.73 -22.52 9.91
C PRO A 46 21.56 -23.32 8.62
N VAL A 47 20.44 -23.11 7.91
CA VAL A 47 20.08 -23.79 6.67
C VAL A 47 19.34 -22.81 5.77
N PHE A 48 19.76 -22.69 4.52
CA PHE A 48 18.95 -22.07 3.47
C PHE A 48 17.94 -23.11 2.95
N ILE A 49 16.65 -22.86 3.17
CA ILE A 49 15.59 -23.68 2.60
C ILE A 49 15.25 -23.06 1.25
N LEU A 50 15.64 -23.74 0.17
CA LEU A 50 15.24 -23.34 -1.17
C LEU A 50 13.72 -23.47 -1.29
N MET A 51 13.04 -22.40 -1.68
CA MET A 51 11.67 -22.47 -2.13
C MET A 51 11.68 -23.21 -3.48
N GLU A 52 11.14 -24.43 -3.51
CA GLU A 52 10.88 -25.16 -4.74
C GLU A 52 9.43 -24.84 -5.17
N PRO A 53 9.21 -23.82 -6.03
CA PRO A 53 7.87 -23.56 -6.53
C PRO A 53 7.39 -24.77 -7.33
N GLU A 54 6.10 -25.08 -7.21
CA GLU A 54 5.48 -26.10 -8.04
C GLU A 54 5.67 -25.74 -9.52
N GLN A 55 6.25 -26.65 -10.30
CA GLN A 55 6.36 -26.47 -11.74
C GLN A 55 5.01 -26.77 -12.38
N HIS A 56 4.26 -25.72 -12.68
CA HIS A 56 3.04 -25.85 -13.45
C HIS A 56 3.37 -25.98 -14.95
N PRO A 57 2.77 -26.92 -15.68
CA PRO A 57 2.94 -27.00 -17.13
C PRO A 57 2.45 -25.70 -17.78
N ALA A 58 3.14 -25.25 -18.83
CA ALA A 58 2.69 -24.09 -19.60
C ALA A 58 1.32 -24.39 -20.22
N CYS A 59 0.27 -23.75 -19.70
CA CYS A 59 -1.08 -23.82 -20.25
C CYS A 59 -1.36 -22.53 -21.02
N ILE A 60 -1.73 -22.65 -22.29
CA ILE A 60 -2.18 -21.52 -23.11
C ILE A 60 -3.67 -21.74 -23.35
N GLU A 61 -4.49 -21.09 -22.53
CA GLU A 61 -5.93 -21.05 -22.72
C GLU A 61 -6.31 -19.91 -23.68
N PRO A 62 -7.37 -20.06 -24.48
CA PRO A 62 -7.86 -18.99 -25.33
C PRO A 62 -8.34 -17.82 -24.46
N LEU A 63 -7.81 -16.63 -24.72
CA LEU A 63 -8.18 -15.42 -24.00
C LEU A 63 -9.68 -15.12 -24.23
N PRO A 64 -10.44 -14.73 -23.20
CA PRO A 64 -11.79 -14.23 -23.38
C PRO A 64 -11.84 -13.09 -24.41
N ALA A 65 -12.89 -13.06 -25.22
CA ALA A 65 -13.05 -12.06 -26.30
C ALA A 65 -13.26 -10.63 -25.76
N SER A 66 -13.61 -10.48 -24.47
CA SER A 66 -13.86 -9.21 -23.81
C SER A 66 -12.82 -8.97 -22.71
N PRO A 67 -12.19 -7.78 -22.66
CA PRO A 67 -11.26 -7.43 -21.58
C PRO A 67 -11.94 -7.40 -20.22
N VAL A 68 -13.26 -7.17 -20.17
CA VAL A 68 -14.05 -7.21 -18.92
C VAL A 68 -14.20 -8.65 -18.42
N ASP A 69 -14.35 -9.61 -19.33
CA ASP A 69 -14.47 -11.02 -18.97
C ASP A 69 -13.14 -11.55 -18.44
N LEU A 70 -12.03 -11.17 -19.10
CA LEU A 70 -10.68 -11.45 -18.58
C LEU A 70 -10.47 -10.83 -17.19
N PHE A 71 -10.88 -9.58 -16.99
CA PHE A 71 -10.76 -8.93 -15.67
C PHE A 71 -11.54 -9.67 -14.58
N ARG A 72 -12.71 -10.23 -14.90
CA ARG A 72 -13.53 -11.00 -13.96
C ARG A 72 -12.91 -12.34 -13.57
N GLU A 73 -12.05 -12.92 -14.40
CA GLU A 73 -11.29 -14.12 -14.03
C GLU A 73 -10.30 -13.85 -12.89
N PHE A 74 -9.66 -12.68 -12.89
CA PHE A 74 -8.73 -12.28 -11.82
C PHE A 74 -9.42 -11.63 -10.62
N VAL A 75 -10.53 -10.93 -10.85
CA VAL A 75 -11.32 -10.24 -9.82
C VAL A 75 -12.75 -10.77 -9.82
N PRO A 76 -12.96 -11.99 -9.28
CA PRO A 76 -14.28 -12.61 -9.26
C PRO A 76 -15.24 -11.85 -8.34
N VAL A 77 -16.54 -11.93 -8.62
CA VAL A 77 -17.59 -11.25 -7.83
C VAL A 77 -17.53 -11.64 -6.35
N SER A 78 -17.25 -12.90 -6.04
CA SER A 78 -17.10 -13.38 -4.66
C SER A 78 -15.94 -12.74 -3.89
N LEU A 79 -14.89 -12.31 -4.59
CA LEU A 79 -13.80 -11.54 -3.99
C LEU A 79 -14.26 -10.11 -3.70
N VAL A 80 -14.97 -9.49 -4.64
CA VAL A 80 -15.54 -8.15 -4.47
C VAL A 80 -16.54 -8.12 -3.32
N GLU A 81 -17.40 -9.13 -3.18
CA GLU A 81 -18.32 -9.27 -2.05
C GLU A 81 -17.59 -9.34 -0.70
N LYS A 82 -16.46 -10.07 -0.63
CA LYS A 82 -15.64 -10.10 0.58
C LYS A 82 -15.06 -8.72 0.91
N TRP A 83 -14.63 -7.96 -0.10
CA TRP A 83 -14.15 -6.60 0.10
C TRP A 83 -15.27 -5.67 0.56
N ILE A 84 -16.46 -5.75 -0.04
CA ILE A 84 -17.64 -4.98 0.40
C ILE A 84 -17.93 -5.27 1.87
N SER A 85 -18.02 -6.55 2.26
CA SER A 85 -18.25 -6.94 3.65
C SER A 85 -17.14 -6.42 4.56
N TYR A 86 -15.87 -6.58 4.17
CA TYR A 86 -14.75 -6.08 4.95
C TYR A 86 -14.80 -4.55 5.13
N THR A 87 -15.06 -3.80 4.07
CA THR A 87 -15.09 -2.33 4.09
C THR A 87 -16.27 -1.79 4.88
N ASN A 88 -17.43 -2.46 4.82
CA ASN A 88 -18.63 -2.03 5.52
C ASN A 88 -18.65 -2.45 7.00
N GLU A 89 -18.07 -3.60 7.32
CA GLU A 89 -17.93 -4.10 8.70
C GLU A 89 -16.65 -3.61 9.39
N ALA A 90 -15.80 -2.86 8.68
CA ALA A 90 -14.55 -2.35 9.22
C ALA A 90 -14.84 -1.50 10.46
N PRO A 91 -14.29 -1.86 11.64
CA PRO A 91 -14.49 -1.06 12.83
C PRO A 91 -13.89 0.32 12.61
N GLU A 92 -14.65 1.37 12.94
CA GLU A 92 -14.10 2.72 12.99
C GLU A 92 -12.83 2.70 13.86
N LEU A 93 -11.70 3.11 13.29
CA LEU A 93 -10.47 3.24 14.06
C LEU A 93 -10.75 4.15 15.26
N PRO A 94 -10.66 3.65 16.50
CA PRO A 94 -10.85 4.48 17.67
C PRO A 94 -9.77 5.55 17.62
N ARG A 95 -10.15 6.83 17.53
CA ARG A 95 -9.19 7.90 17.76
C ARG A 95 -8.85 7.89 19.25
N GLY A 96 -7.71 7.29 19.57
CA GLY A 96 -7.04 7.52 20.84
C GLY A 96 -6.37 8.89 20.87
N PRO A 97 -5.94 9.36 22.05
CA PRO A 97 -5.04 10.50 22.12
C PRO A 97 -3.87 10.32 21.18
N GLY A 98 -3.56 11.34 20.38
CA GLY A 98 -2.30 11.37 19.62
C GLY A 98 -1.09 11.20 20.56
N PRO A 99 0.07 10.77 20.03
CA PRO A 99 1.29 10.67 20.81
C PRO A 99 1.57 12.03 21.49
N GLY A 100 1.53 12.09 22.82
CA GLY A 100 1.78 13.31 23.61
C GLY A 100 0.62 13.86 24.45
N SER A 101 -0.58 13.29 24.40
CA SER A 101 -1.69 13.77 25.24
C SER A 101 -1.53 13.37 26.71
N ARG A 102 -1.18 14.35 27.57
CA ARG A 102 -0.71 14.13 28.95
C ARG A 102 -1.78 13.72 29.98
N ASN A 103 -3.08 13.70 29.65
CA ASN A 103 -4.13 13.44 30.63
C ASN A 103 -5.16 12.43 30.08
N ASN A 104 -5.18 11.23 30.66
CA ASN A 104 -5.84 10.02 30.15
C ASN A 104 -6.76 9.39 31.21
N SER A 105 -8.00 9.90 31.33
CA SER A 105 -9.07 9.18 32.05
C SER A 105 -10.49 9.40 31.49
N ASN A 106 -10.70 10.38 30.60
CA ASN A 106 -12.03 10.73 30.05
C ASN A 106 -12.11 10.64 28.51
N TYR A 107 -11.41 9.70 27.88
CA TYR A 107 -11.60 9.47 26.44
C TYR A 107 -12.90 8.71 26.21
N HIS A 108 -13.95 9.43 25.81
CA HIS A 108 -15.06 8.78 25.10
C HIS A 108 -14.54 8.32 23.75
N LYS A 109 -14.71 7.02 23.45
CA LYS A 109 -14.58 6.50 22.08
C LYS A 109 -15.71 7.10 21.26
N GLU A 110 -15.52 8.33 20.78
CA GLU A 110 -16.45 8.93 19.86
C GLU A 110 -16.14 8.45 18.44
N PRO A 111 -17.18 8.05 17.67
CA PRO A 111 -17.01 7.75 16.27
C PRO A 111 -16.46 8.97 15.55
N SER A 112 -15.60 8.73 14.58
CA SER A 112 -15.06 9.78 13.74
C SER A 112 -16.19 10.46 12.96
N GLN A 113 -16.06 11.77 12.69
CA GLN A 113 -16.95 12.48 11.74
C GLN A 113 -17.05 11.77 10.37
N ARG A 114 -15.99 11.03 9.99
CA ARG A 114 -15.94 10.19 8.79
C ARG A 114 -16.87 8.98 8.91
N GLY A 115 -16.81 8.25 10.01
CA GLY A 115 -17.66 7.09 10.25
C GLY A 115 -19.13 7.44 10.49
N LEU A 116 -19.40 8.58 11.12
CA LEU A 116 -20.76 9.15 11.23
C LEU A 116 -21.40 9.47 9.87
N ARG A 117 -20.61 9.65 8.81
CA ARG A 117 -21.07 9.99 7.45
C ARG A 117 -20.80 8.89 6.43
N TRP A 118 -20.23 7.76 6.84
CA TRP A 118 -19.87 6.70 5.92
C TRP A 118 -21.12 6.00 5.41
N THR A 119 -21.32 6.01 4.09
CA THR A 119 -22.35 5.22 3.44
C THR A 119 -21.78 3.85 3.09
N PRO A 120 -22.53 2.76 3.31
CA PRO A 120 -22.08 1.43 2.91
C PRO A 120 -21.72 1.38 1.43
N THR A 121 -20.55 0.81 1.13
CA THR A 121 -20.04 0.65 -0.22
C THR A 121 -20.78 -0.46 -0.95
N ILE A 122 -21.00 -0.28 -2.25
CA ILE A 122 -21.63 -1.27 -3.14
C ILE A 122 -20.64 -1.79 -4.19
N ALA A 123 -20.96 -2.93 -4.83
CA ALA A 123 -20.08 -3.55 -5.83
C ALA A 123 -19.71 -2.61 -6.98
N ALA A 124 -20.66 -1.80 -7.45
CA ALA A 124 -20.43 -0.83 -8.52
C ALA A 124 -19.34 0.19 -8.15
N GLU A 125 -19.31 0.64 -6.90
CA GLU A 125 -18.30 1.60 -6.41
C GLU A 125 -16.90 0.97 -6.35
N ILE A 126 -16.80 -0.30 -5.94
CA ILE A 126 -15.54 -1.05 -5.95
C ILE A 126 -15.02 -1.20 -7.39
N TYR A 127 -15.87 -1.55 -8.35
CA TYR A 127 -15.46 -1.65 -9.75
C TYR A 127 -15.05 -0.32 -10.35
N LEU A 128 -15.74 0.78 -10.02
CA LEU A 128 -15.35 2.12 -10.43
C LEU A 128 -14.01 2.52 -9.82
N TRP A 129 -13.79 2.22 -8.54
CA TRP A 129 -12.52 2.49 -7.88
C TRP A 129 -11.37 1.72 -8.54
N LEU A 130 -11.55 0.43 -8.86
CA LEU A 130 -10.55 -0.37 -9.59
C LEU A 130 -10.28 0.21 -10.99
N ALA A 131 -11.32 0.62 -11.72
CA ALA A 131 -11.17 1.24 -13.02
C ALA A 131 -10.36 2.55 -12.95
N MET A 132 -10.56 3.35 -11.90
CA MET A 132 -9.76 4.55 -11.64
C MET A 132 -8.29 4.20 -11.36
N GLN A 133 -8.01 3.17 -10.56
CA GLN A 133 -6.62 2.74 -10.30
C GLN A 133 -5.91 2.31 -11.59
N VAL A 134 -6.59 1.52 -12.43
CA VAL A 134 -6.05 1.10 -13.74
C VAL A 134 -5.83 2.30 -14.64
N TYR A 135 -6.78 3.23 -14.70
CA TYR A 135 -6.65 4.45 -15.48
C TYR A 135 -5.45 5.29 -15.03
N ILE A 136 -5.32 5.56 -13.73
CA ILE A 136 -4.21 6.34 -13.17
C ILE A 136 -2.87 5.65 -13.43
N GLY A 137 -2.79 4.32 -13.28
CA GLY A 137 -1.57 3.57 -13.54
C GLY A 137 -1.14 3.54 -15.01
N LEU A 138 -2.10 3.59 -15.94
CA LEU A 138 -1.83 3.66 -17.38
C LEU A 138 -1.61 5.09 -17.87
N HIS A 139 -2.23 6.07 -17.20
CA HIS A 139 -2.13 7.47 -17.57
C HIS A 139 -0.74 7.99 -17.22
N ARG A 140 0.05 8.29 -18.25
CA ARG A 140 1.28 9.05 -18.11
C ARG A 140 0.94 10.53 -18.26
N GLU A 141 1.06 11.28 -17.18
CA GLU A 141 0.98 12.73 -17.25
C GLU A 141 2.11 13.23 -18.15
N THR A 142 1.75 13.82 -19.29
CA THR A 142 2.71 14.55 -20.12
C THR A 142 3.07 15.83 -19.38
N CYS A 143 4.29 15.90 -18.84
CA CYS A 143 4.87 17.17 -18.43
C CYS A 143 4.92 18.11 -19.64
N LEU A 144 4.19 19.21 -19.55
CA LEU A 144 4.32 20.37 -20.44
C LEU A 144 5.44 21.28 -19.95
#